data_AF-A0A382C5K1-F1
#
_entry.id   AF-A0A382C5K1-F1
#
_cell.length_a   1.000
_cell.length_b   1.000
_cell.length_c   1.000
_cell.angle_alpha   90.00
_cell.angle_beta   90.00
_cell.angle_gamma   90.00
#
_symmetry.space_group_name_H-M   'P 1'
#
loop_
_entity.id
_entity.type
_entity.pdbx_description
1 polymer ?
#
loop_
_entity_poly.entity_id
_entity_poly.type
_entity_poly.pdbx_seq_one_letter_code
_entity_poly.pdbx_strand_id
1 'polypeptide(L)' 'MTKLESKLFCSCKADYREFESNTNICPICMGIPGSLPLLNKKAVEKATLIAMALDCDTPPQIAFFRKNYFYP' A
#
# COMPACT_ATOMS: atom_id res chain seq x y z
N MET A 1 3.95 -12.29 0.94
CA MET A 1 3.11 -11.11 1.26
C MET A 1 3.90 -9.80 1.49
N THR A 2 5.24 -9.79 1.57
CA THR A 2 6.05 -8.55 1.77
C THR A 2 7.02 -8.27 0.60
N LYS A 3 6.75 -8.77 -0.60
CA LYS A 3 7.71 -8.71 -1.72
C LYS A 3 7.98 -7.31 -2.28
N LEU A 4 7.19 -6.31 -1.90
CA LEU A 4 7.42 -4.92 -2.29
C LEU A 4 8.47 -4.30 -1.38
N GLU A 5 9.25 -3.34 -1.89
CA GLU A 5 10.27 -2.66 -1.09
C GLU A 5 9.64 -1.75 -0.03
N SER A 6 8.57 -1.03 -0.39
CA SER A 6 7.86 -0.09 0.49
C SER A 6 6.38 -0.43 0.65
N LYS A 7 5.77 0.09 1.73
CA LYS A 7 4.32 -0.03 2.01
C LYS A 7 3.49 0.61 0.88
N LEU A 8 2.18 0.39 0.91
CA LEU A 8 1.28 0.79 -0.19
C LEU A 8 1.20 2.32 -0.39
N PHE A 9 1.24 3.08 0.71
CA PHE A 9 0.99 4.53 0.69
C PHE A 9 2.12 5.39 1.30
N CYS A 10 3.25 4.78 1.67
CA CYS A 10 4.39 5.48 2.27
C CYS A 10 5.71 4.76 1.98
N SER A 11 6.84 5.39 2.32
CA SER A 11 8.19 4.89 2.04
C SER A 11 8.74 3.88 3.05
N CYS A 12 8.03 3.59 4.16
CA CYS A 12 8.44 2.56 5.12
C CYS A 12 8.61 1.20 4.42
N LYS A 13 9.55 0.36 4.89
CA LYS A 13 9.77 -0.96 4.31
C LYS A 13 8.51 -1.82 4.42
N ALA A 14 8.16 -2.55 3.36
CA ALA A 14 7.04 -3.50 3.43
C ALA A 14 7.43 -4.78 4.18
N ASP A 15 8.70 -5.19 4.11
CA ASP A 15 9.19 -6.28 4.93
C ASP A 15 9.46 -5.80 6.35
N TYR A 16 8.63 -6.27 7.27
CA TYR A 16 8.65 -5.91 8.69
C TYR A 16 9.24 -7.01 9.57
N ARG A 17 9.63 -8.17 9.02
CA ARG A 17 9.96 -9.37 9.82
C ARG A 17 11.15 -9.20 10.75
N GLU A 18 12.11 -8.35 10.38
CA GLU A 18 13.32 -8.08 11.16
C GLU A 18 13.18 -6.83 12.04
N PHE A 19 11.98 -6.23 12.09
CA PHE A 19 11.73 -5.02 12.85
C PHE A 19 11.01 -5.34 14.15
N GLU A 20 11.48 -4.73 15.23
CA GLU A 20 10.76 -4.71 16.50
C GLU A 20 9.42 -3.98 16.35
N SER A 21 8.50 -4.26 17.27
CA SER A 21 7.17 -3.66 17.29
C SER A 21 7.24 -2.13 17.19
N ASN A 22 6.44 -1.54 16.30
CA ASN A 22 6.34 -0.10 16.10
C ASN A 22 7.66 0.62 15.74
N THR A 23 8.68 -0.09 15.23
CA THR A 23 9.94 0.54 14.77
C THR A 23 9.97 0.86 13.27
N ASN A 24 9.12 0.19 12.47
CA ASN A 24 8.97 0.43 11.03
C ASN A 24 7.69 1.22 10.72
N ILE A 25 7.58 2.43 11.27
CA ILE A 25 6.40 3.29 11.15
C ILE A 25 6.79 4.71 10.73
N CYS A 26 5.80 5.48 10.26
CA CYS A 26 5.93 6.88 9.89
C CYS A 26 4.57 7.59 10.05
N PRO A 27 4.52 8.93 10.01
CA PRO A 27 3.28 9.69 10.17
C PRO A 27 2.13 9.24 9.25
N ILE A 28 2.43 8.80 8.02
CA ILE A 28 1.41 8.35 7.05
C ILE A 28 0.78 7.03 7.50
N CYS A 29 1.57 6.00 7.80
CA CYS A 29 1.02 4.69 8.17
C CYS A 29 0.49 4.64 9.61
N MET A 30 0.88 5.61 10.46
CA MET A 30 0.24 5.86 11.75
C MET A 30 -1.06 6.67 11.63
N GLY A 31 -1.35 7.27 10.47
CA GLY A 31 -2.53 8.11 10.29
C GLY A 31 -2.50 9.41 11.11
N ILE A 32 -1.31 9.96 11.36
CA ILE A 32 -1.16 11.21 12.13
C ILE A 32 -1.81 12.38 11.36
N PRO A 33 -2.48 13.32 12.06
CA PRO A 33 -3.07 14.50 11.44
C PRO A 33 -2.10 15.26 10.53
N GLY A 34 -2.56 15.63 9.33
CA GLY A 34 -1.76 16.36 8.34
C GLY A 34 -0.93 15.48 7.39
N SER A 35 -0.89 14.15 7.59
CA SER A 35 -0.22 13.25 6.64
C SER A 35 -1.04 13.00 5.36
N LEU A 36 -0.36 12.78 4.24
CA LEU A 36 -0.97 12.47 2.93
C LEU A 36 -0.41 11.16 2.35
N PRO A 37 -1.25 10.28 1.79
CA PRO A 37 -0.80 9.01 1.21
C PRO A 37 -0.15 9.22 -0.17
N LEU A 38 0.86 8.41 -0.48
CA LEU A 38 1.50 8.35 -1.80
C LEU A 38 1.53 6.90 -2.31
N LEU A 39 0.80 6.62 -3.39
CA LEU A 39 0.65 5.27 -3.93
C LEU A 39 1.97 4.67 -4.44
N ASN A 40 2.23 3.43 -4.04
CA ASN A 40 3.36 2.65 -4.52
C ASN A 40 3.15 2.14 -5.96
N LYS A 41 3.95 2.66 -6.90
CA LYS A 41 3.92 2.26 -8.32
C LYS A 41 4.11 0.75 -8.53
N LYS A 42 5.01 0.11 -7.80
CA LYS A 42 5.28 -1.34 -7.92
C LYS A 42 4.09 -2.18 -7.48
N ALA A 43 3.29 -1.71 -6.53
CA ALA A 43 2.07 -2.38 -6.13
C ALA A 43 1.06 -2.42 -7.30
N VAL A 44 0.89 -1.31 -8.01
CA VAL A 44 0.02 -1.23 -9.19
C VAL A 44 0.53 -2.15 -10.30
N GLU A 45 1.83 -2.08 -10.63
CA GLU A 45 2.44 -2.94 -11.67
C GLU A 45 2.19 -4.44 -11.38
N LYS A 46 2.37 -4.88 -10.13
CA LYS A 46 2.15 -6.29 -9.75
C LYS A 46 0.66 -6.67 -9.79
N ALA A 47 -0.24 -5.78 -9.38
CA ALA A 47 -1.67 -6.03 -9.47
C ALA A 47 -2.14 -6.17 -10.93
N THR A 48 -1.67 -5.29 -11.81
CA THR A 48 -1.96 -5.35 -13.25
C THR A 48 -1.41 -6.64 -13.89
N LEU A 49 -0.19 -7.06 -13.53
CA LEU A 49 0.36 -8.33 -14.01
C LEU A 49 -0.51 -9.54 -13.62
N ILE A 50 -1.06 -9.53 -12.41
CA ILE A 50 -1.98 -10.58 -11.97
C ILE A 50 -3.30 -10.51 -12.77
N ALA A 51 -3.85 -9.31 -12.98
CA ALA A 51 -5.06 -9.15 -13.80
C ALA A 51 -4.87 -9.71 -15.21
N MET A 52 -3.76 -9.39 -15.86
CA MET A 52 -3.41 -9.95 -17.18
C MET A 52 -3.24 -11.47 -17.15
N ALA A 53 -2.60 -12.02 -16.12
CA ALA A 53 -2.42 -13.47 -15.98
C ALA A 53 -3.73 -14.22 -15.75
N LEU A 54 -4.75 -13.53 -15.22
CA LEU A 54 -6.10 -14.05 -14.99
C LEU A 54 -7.07 -13.67 -16.11
N ASP A 55 -6.58 -13.18 -17.26
CA ASP A 55 -7.38 -12.78 -18.42
C ASP A 55 -8.48 -11.75 -18.07
N CYS A 56 -8.15 -10.81 -17.18
CA CYS A 56 -9.05 -9.74 -16.77
C CYS A 56 -8.77 -8.43 -17.53
N ASP A 57 -9.82 -7.66 -17.79
CA ASP A 57 -9.71 -6.32 -18.38
C ASP A 57 -9.16 -5.29 -17.38
N THR A 58 -8.28 -4.41 -17.86
CA THR A 58 -7.75 -3.30 -17.05
C THR A 58 -8.53 -2.01 -17.35
N PRO A 59 -9.06 -1.31 -16.33
CA PRO A 59 -9.81 -0.08 -16.55
C PRO A 59 -8.91 1.08 -17.04
N PRO A 60 -9.45 2.05 -17.79
CA PRO A 60 -8.69 3.19 -18.29
C PRO A 60 -8.28 4.18 -17.19
N GLN A 61 -8.97 4.15 -16.05
CA GLN A 61 -8.70 4.99 -14.88
C GLN A 61 -8.82 4.15 -13.61
N ILE A 62 -7.97 4.46 -12.64
CA ILE A 62 -7.97 3.82 -11.32
C ILE A 62 -8.26 4.91 -10.28
N ALA A 63 -9.18 4.63 -9.38
CA ALA A 63 -9.54 5.50 -8.27
C ALA A 63 -9.43 4.75 -6.93
N PHE A 64 -9.08 5.47 -5.87
CA PHE A 64 -9.08 4.96 -4.50
C PHE A 64 -10.21 5.62 -3.71
N PHE A 65 -10.97 4.80 -2.97
CA PHE A 65 -12.11 5.25 -2.16
C PHE A 65 -11.85 4.98 -0.68
N ARG A 66 -12.38 5.83 0.20
CA ARG A 66 -12.26 5.66 1.65
C ARG A 66 -13.41 4.79 2.17
N LYS A 67 -13.07 3.69 2.85
CA LYS A 67 -14.02 2.88 3.62
C LYS A 67 -13.89 3.26 5.10
N ASN A 68 -14.82 4.07 5.61
CA ASN A 68 -14.74 4.61 6.97
C ASN A 68 -15.44 3.67 7.97
N TYR A 69 -14.73 3.24 9.00
CA TYR A 69 -15.25 2.48 10.14
C TYR A 69 -14.29 2.62 11.33
N PHE A 70 -14.78 2.41 12.55
CA PHE A 70 -13.95 2.46 13.77
C PHE A 70 -13.39 1.06 14.07
N TYR A 71 -12.06 0.97 14.25
CA TYR A 71 -11.36 -0.25 14.68
C TYR A 71 -10.02 0.16 15.36
N PRO A 72 -9.69 -0.35 16.57
CA PRO A 72 -8.43 -0.05 17.25
C PRO A 72 -7.20 -0.69 16.57
#